data_AF-A0A225UXB8-F1
#
_entry.id   AF-A0A225UXB8-F1
#
_cell.length_a   1.000
_cell.length_b   1.000
_cell.length_c   1.000
_cell.angle_alpha   90.00
_cell.angle_beta   90.00
_cell.angle_gamma   90.00
#
_symmetry.space_group_name_H-M   'P 1'
#
loop_
_entity.id
_entity.type
_entity.pdbx_description
1 polymer ?
#
loop_
_entity_poly.entity_id
_entity_poly.type
_entity_poly.pdbx_seq_one_letter_code
_entity_poly.pdbx_strand_id
1 'polypeptide(L)'
;MVAAQRPERPTHPIRVAINSRHRGSYALCNHRCAPVAQLLEVANGRSRTVVVATIEDVREGDENAVDYGSELWFVCRCEFEDCRHRAILDQRDLEARRIDGDQRRREEATAREARYQAEKAEA
;
A
#
# COMPACT_ATOMS: atom_id res chain seq x y z
N MET A 1 24.61 -45.54 -10.11
CA MET A 1 23.55 -44.72 -10.72
C MET A 1 22.54 -44.40 -9.61
N VAL A 2 22.70 -43.25 -8.94
CA VAL A 2 21.74 -42.84 -7.90
C VAL A 2 20.56 -42.21 -8.63
N ALA A 3 19.42 -42.90 -8.63
CA ALA A 3 18.17 -42.30 -9.09
C ALA A 3 17.92 -41.06 -8.22
N ALA A 4 18.01 -39.88 -8.82
CA ALA A 4 17.57 -38.66 -8.17
C ALA A 4 16.05 -38.79 -8.02
N GLN A 5 15.61 -39.32 -6.89
CA GLN A 5 14.21 -39.35 -6.50
C GLN A 5 13.70 -37.92 -6.62
N ARG A 6 12.84 -37.68 -7.61
CA ARG A 6 12.14 -36.41 -7.76
C ARG A 6 11.41 -36.22 -6.43
N PRO A 7 11.69 -35.15 -5.65
CA PRO A 7 11.00 -34.95 -4.39
C PRO A 7 9.50 -34.98 -4.67
N GLU A 8 8.77 -35.78 -3.89
CA GLU A 8 7.33 -35.90 -4.02
C GLU A 8 6.70 -34.52 -3.98
N ARG A 9 5.81 -34.25 -4.94
CA ARG A 9 5.09 -32.98 -4.95
C ARG A 9 4.19 -32.99 -3.72
N PRO A 10 4.29 -32.02 -2.81
CA PRO A 10 3.47 -31.99 -1.61
C PRO A 10 1.99 -32.09 -1.98
N THR A 11 1.24 -32.94 -1.28
CA THR A 11 -0.21 -33.10 -1.45
C THR A 11 -1.00 -31.89 -0.95
N HIS A 12 -0.33 -30.97 -0.24
CA HIS A 12 -0.88 -29.74 0.31
C HIS A 12 0.05 -28.57 -0.03
N PRO A 13 -0.48 -27.35 -0.21
CA PRO A 13 0.35 -26.19 -0.52
C PRO A 13 1.30 -25.88 0.64
N ILE A 14 2.61 -25.98 0.39
CA ILE A 14 3.64 -25.50 1.31
C ILE A 14 3.77 -23.99 1.11
N ARG A 15 3.52 -23.22 2.18
CA ARG A 15 3.76 -21.78 2.20
C ARG A 15 5.16 -21.51 2.75
N VAL A 16 5.94 -20.74 2.02
CA VAL A 16 7.29 -20.31 2.42
C VAL A 16 7.32 -18.79 2.32
N ALA A 17 7.96 -18.13 3.29
CA ALA A 17 8.17 -16.68 3.28
C ALA A 17 9.67 -16.36 3.16
N ILE A 18 9.98 -15.27 2.47
CA ILE A 18 11.35 -14.74 2.36
C ILE A 18 11.47 -13.54 3.30
N ASN A 19 12.38 -13.61 4.27
CA ASN A 19 12.70 -12.48 5.13
C ASN A 19 13.94 -11.75 4.61
N SER A 20 13.74 -10.54 4.11
CA SER A 20 14.79 -9.71 3.52
C SER A 20 15.36 -8.64 4.47
N ARG A 21 14.99 -8.64 5.75
CA ARG A 21 15.35 -7.58 6.73
C ARG A 21 16.85 -7.27 6.79
N HIS A 22 17.68 -8.29 6.62
CA HIS A 22 19.14 -8.16 6.74
C HIS A 22 19.89 -8.38 5.43
N ARG A 23 19.22 -8.95 4.41
CA ARG A 23 19.83 -9.34 3.14
C ARG A 23 18.81 -9.28 2.02
N GLY A 24 19.19 -8.68 0.90
CA GLY A 24 18.39 -8.62 -0.32
C GLY A 24 18.39 -7.22 -0.94
N SER A 25 18.74 -7.13 -2.21
CA SER A 25 18.85 -5.87 -2.96
C SER A 25 17.52 -5.11 -3.06
N TYR A 26 16.40 -5.84 -2.98
CA TYR A 26 15.05 -5.33 -3.20
C TYR A 26 14.24 -5.17 -1.90
N ALA A 27 14.89 -5.28 -0.73
CA ALA A 27 14.28 -4.90 0.55
C ALA A 27 13.94 -3.39 0.61
N LEU A 28 14.42 -2.61 -0.37
CA LEU A 28 14.23 -1.17 -0.48
C LEU A 28 13.04 -0.77 -1.37
N CYS A 29 12.44 -1.70 -2.11
CA CYS A 29 11.30 -1.40 -2.98
C CYS A 29 10.08 -1.08 -2.12
N ASN A 30 9.56 0.14 -2.18
CA ASN A 30 8.35 0.50 -1.46
C ASN A 30 7.09 -0.06 -2.12
N HIS A 31 5.98 -0.01 -1.38
CA HIS A 31 4.68 -0.35 -1.91
C HIS A 31 4.04 0.81 -2.68
N ARG A 32 3.48 0.54 -3.87
CA ARG A 32 2.58 1.43 -4.61
C ARG A 32 1.41 0.64 -5.20
N CYS A 33 0.20 1.22 -5.17
CA CYS A 33 -1.00 0.56 -5.71
C CYS A 33 -1.02 0.48 -7.24
N ALA A 34 -0.38 1.44 -7.92
CA ALA A 34 -0.05 1.40 -9.35
C ALA A 34 1.48 1.29 -9.49
N PRO A 35 2.05 0.08 -9.38
CA PRO A 35 3.49 -0.11 -9.34
C PRO A 35 4.12 -0.03 -10.73
N VAL A 36 5.42 0.27 -10.78
CA VAL A 36 6.23 0.21 -12.03
C VAL A 36 7.03 -1.10 -12.14
N ALA A 37 7.00 -1.91 -11.09
CA ALA A 37 7.63 -3.22 -11.04
C ALA A 37 6.76 -4.25 -10.30
N GLN A 38 7.00 -5.53 -10.56
CA GLN A 38 6.26 -6.63 -9.95
C GLN A 38 7.20 -7.67 -9.36
N LEU A 39 6.74 -8.35 -8.30
CA LEU A 39 7.41 -9.50 -7.72
C LEU A 39 7.03 -10.75 -8.52
N LEU A 40 8.03 -11.44 -9.06
CA LEU A 40 7.84 -12.68 -9.82
C LEU A 40 8.54 -13.84 -9.14
N GLU A 41 7.80 -14.90 -8.84
CA GLU A 41 8.40 -16.19 -8.51
C GLU A 41 8.96 -16.83 -9.79
N VAL A 42 10.26 -17.09 -9.79
CA VAL A 42 10.95 -17.75 -10.90
C VAL A 42 11.65 -19.02 -10.42
N ALA A 43 11.58 -20.05 -11.24
CA ALA A 43 12.31 -21.29 -11.01
C ALA A 43 13.74 -21.16 -11.53
N ASN A 44 14.72 -21.41 -10.67
CA ASN A 44 16.12 -21.52 -11.01
C ASN A 44 16.60 -22.93 -10.65
N GLY A 45 16.42 -23.87 -11.59
CA GLY A 45 16.71 -25.29 -11.38
C GLY A 45 15.84 -25.89 -10.27
N ARG A 46 16.48 -26.30 -9.16
CA ARG A 46 15.78 -26.82 -7.97
C ARG A 46 15.35 -25.74 -6.98
N SER A 47 15.82 -24.51 -7.18
CA SER A 47 15.53 -23.38 -6.31
C SER A 47 14.39 -22.55 -6.89
N ARG A 48 13.59 -21.95 -6.01
CA ARG A 48 12.68 -20.86 -6.34
C ARG A 48 13.28 -19.57 -5.79
N THR A 49 13.21 -18.51 -6.57
CA THR A 49 13.60 -17.17 -6.13
C THR A 49 12.52 -16.19 -6.54
N VAL A 50 12.46 -15.06 -5.84
CA VAL A 50 11.59 -13.94 -6.22
C VAL A 50 12.47 -12.85 -6.80
N VAL A 51 12.11 -12.37 -7.98
CA VAL A 51 12.78 -11.25 -8.64
C VAL A 51 11.82 -10.06 -8.70
N VAL A 52 12.37 -8.85 -8.71
CA VAL A 52 11.63 -7.64 -9.05
C VAL A 52 11.86 -7.37 -10.54
N ALA A 53 10.79 -7.39 -11.32
CA ALA A 53 10.83 -7.10 -12.75
C ALA A 53 10.04 -5.82 -13.03
N THR A 54 10.66 -4.86 -13.72
CA THR A 54 9.96 -3.66 -14.20
C THR A 54 8.91 -4.07 -15.23
N ILE A 55 7.71 -3.49 -15.12
CA ILE A 55 6.57 -3.73 -16.02
C ILE A 55 6.24 -2.51 -16.88
N GLU A 56 6.88 -1.39 -16.59
CA GLU A 56 6.78 -0.12 -17.31
C GLU A 56 8.20 0.47 -17.46
N ASP A 57 8.32 1.52 -18.29
CA ASP A 57 9.56 2.27 -18.43
C ASP A 57 9.87 3.02 -17.12
N VAL A 58 11.08 2.83 -16.59
CA VAL A 58 11.56 3.50 -15.37
C VAL A 58 12.62 4.53 -15.76
N ARG A 59 12.37 5.81 -15.47
CA ARG A 59 13.29 6.92 -15.73
C ARG A 59 14.21 7.17 -14.55
N GLU A 60 15.26 7.93 -14.77
CA GLU A 60 16.13 8.38 -13.68
C GLU A 60 15.31 9.21 -12.67
N GLY A 61 15.47 8.87 -11.38
CA GLY A 61 14.72 9.49 -10.29
C GLY A 61 13.37 8.84 -9.99
N ASP A 62 12.86 7.94 -10.85
CA ASP A 62 11.64 7.21 -10.55
C ASP A 62 11.86 6.20 -9.41
N GLU A 63 10.92 6.17 -8.49
CA GLU A 63 10.92 5.18 -7.42
C GLU A 63 10.57 3.79 -7.97
N ASN A 64 11.43 2.81 -7.70
CA ASN A 64 11.16 1.41 -8.01
C ASN A 64 10.20 0.82 -6.96
N ALA A 65 8.90 1.00 -7.22
CA ALA A 65 7.82 0.55 -6.34
C ALA A 65 7.10 -0.68 -6.89
N VAL A 66 6.69 -1.56 -5.98
CA VAL A 66 5.99 -2.82 -6.26
C VAL A 66 4.63 -2.87 -5.55
N ASP A 67 3.77 -3.80 -5.97
CA ASP A 67 2.54 -4.11 -5.22
C ASP A 67 2.83 -5.19 -4.17
N TYR A 68 2.54 -4.90 -2.90
CA TYR A 68 2.71 -5.84 -1.77
C TYR A 68 1.45 -6.69 -1.54
N GLY A 69 0.38 -6.45 -2.29
CA GLY A 69 -0.91 -7.10 -2.08
C GLY A 69 -1.79 -6.33 -1.09
N SER A 70 -2.88 -6.97 -0.66
CA SER A 70 -3.96 -6.34 0.14
C SER A 70 -3.68 -6.27 1.64
N GLU A 71 -2.69 -7.02 2.14
CA GLU A 71 -2.40 -7.15 3.57
C GLU A 71 -1.13 -6.38 3.92
N LEU A 72 -1.28 -5.11 4.28
CA LEU A 72 -0.17 -4.26 4.72
C LEU A 72 -0.16 -4.09 6.24
N TRP A 73 1.02 -4.16 6.85
CA TRP A 73 1.21 -3.79 8.26
C TRP A 73 1.40 -2.27 8.47
N PHE A 74 1.31 -1.47 7.41
CA PHE A 74 1.53 -0.03 7.40
C PHE A 74 0.50 0.70 6.54
N VAL A 75 0.34 2.00 6.77
CA VAL A 75 -0.54 2.85 5.96
C VAL A 75 0.09 3.08 4.60
N CYS A 76 -0.64 2.75 3.53
CA CYS A 76 -0.23 3.07 2.18
C CYS A 76 -0.36 4.58 1.93
N ARG A 77 0.73 5.22 1.50
CA ARG A 77 0.80 6.65 1.15
C ARG A 77 1.03 6.85 -0.34
N CYS A 78 0.48 5.99 -1.19
CA CYS A 78 0.75 6.03 -2.62
C CYS A 78 0.05 7.17 -3.38
N GLU A 79 -0.84 7.92 -2.72
CA GLU A 79 -1.56 9.09 -3.25
C GLU A 79 -2.50 8.84 -4.44
N PHE A 80 -2.60 7.61 -4.94
CA PHE A 80 -3.59 7.25 -5.95
C PHE A 80 -5.01 7.32 -5.39
N GLU A 81 -5.92 7.90 -6.18
CA GLU A 81 -7.35 8.00 -5.86
C GLU A 81 -7.96 6.62 -5.59
N ASP A 82 -7.59 5.64 -6.43
CA ASP A 82 -8.03 4.25 -6.34
C ASP A 82 -7.11 3.39 -5.43
N CYS A 83 -6.46 3.99 -4.45
CA CYS A 83 -5.68 3.25 -3.46
C CYS A 83 -6.57 2.25 -2.71
N ARG A 84 -6.35 0.94 -2.96
CA ARG A 84 -7.09 -0.16 -2.32
C ARG A 84 -6.94 -0.19 -0.80
N HIS A 85 -5.94 0.52 -0.27
CA HIS A 85 -5.61 0.59 1.16
C HIS A 85 -6.06 1.88 1.83
N ARG A 86 -6.81 2.77 1.16
CA ARG A 86 -7.22 4.09 1.67
C ARG A 86 -7.96 4.06 3.01
N ALA A 87 -8.53 2.92 3.38
CA ALA A 87 -9.25 2.73 4.63
C ALA A 87 -8.34 2.42 5.82
N ILE A 88 -7.09 2.01 5.58
CA ILE A 88 -6.09 1.76 6.63
C ILE A 88 -5.53 3.12 7.08
N LEU A 89 -5.67 3.44 8.36
CA LEU A 89 -5.30 4.73 8.94
C LEU A 89 -4.45 4.55 10.19
N ASP A 90 -3.45 5.41 10.38
CA ASP A 90 -2.66 5.50 11.61
C ASP A 90 -3.26 6.54 12.58
N GLN A 91 -2.62 6.69 13.75
CA GLN A 91 -3.08 7.65 14.76
C GLN A 91 -3.10 9.09 14.24
N ARG A 92 -2.12 9.48 13.41
CA ARG A 92 -2.04 10.84 12.84
C ARG A 92 -3.16 11.06 11.84
N ASP A 93 -3.49 10.06 11.04
CA ASP A 93 -4.63 10.12 10.12
C ASP A 93 -5.96 10.30 10.85
N LEU A 94 -6.16 9.51 11.92
CA LEU A 94 -7.37 9.60 12.73
C LEU A 94 -7.49 10.96 13.41
N GLU A 95 -6.38 11.50 13.90
CA GLU A 95 -6.34 12.84 14.50
C GLU A 95 -6.61 13.95 13.48
N ALA A 96 -5.99 13.89 12.30
CA ALA A 96 -6.24 14.82 11.21
C ALA A 96 -7.72 14.82 10.78
N ARG A 97 -8.32 13.63 10.64
CA ARG A 97 -9.75 13.48 10.33
C ARG A 97 -10.65 14.03 11.43
N ARG A 98 -10.25 13.89 12.70
CA ARG A 98 -10.99 14.49 13.83
C ARG A 98 -10.95 16.01 13.75
N ILE A 99 -9.77 16.59 13.53
CA ILE A 99 -9.58 18.04 13.43
C ILE A 99 -10.36 18.62 12.25
N ASP A 100 -10.28 18.00 11.07
CA ASP A 100 -11.07 18.39 9.89
C ASP A 100 -12.58 18.36 10.17
N GLY A 101 -13.05 17.29 10.81
CA GLY A 101 -14.45 17.16 11.20
C GLY A 101 -14.90 18.22 12.23
N ASP A 102 -14.05 18.55 13.20
CA ASP A 102 -14.30 19.63 14.16
C ASP A 102 -14.35 21.01 13.49
N GLN A 103 -13.44 21.27 12.56
CA GLN A 103 -13.40 22.51 11.80
C GLN A 103 -14.66 22.67 10.94
N ARG A 104 -15.05 21.64 10.18
CA ARG A 104 -16.26 21.69 9.35
C ARG A 104 -17.52 21.97 10.19
N ARG A 105 -17.65 21.33 11.36
CA ARG A 105 -18.76 21.60 12.28
C ARG A 105 -18.81 23.05 12.76
N ARG A 106 -17.65 23.66 13.03
CA ARG A 106 -17.56 25.06 13.43
C ARG A 106 -17.96 25.99 12.29
N GLU A 107 -17.44 25.74 11.09
CA GLU A 107 -17.77 26.53 9.89
C GLU A 107 -19.27 26.47 9.58
N GLU A 108 -19.89 25.29 9.67
CA GLU A 108 -21.34 25.12 9.52
C GLU A 108 -22.14 25.88 10.58
N ALA A 109 -21.71 25.86 11.85
CA ALA A 109 -22.35 26.61 12.93
C ALA A 109 -22.27 28.12 12.69
N THR A 110 -21.08 28.63 12.33
CA THR A 110 -20.88 30.04 11.99
C THR A 110 -21.73 30.46 10.79
N ALA A 111 -21.81 29.63 9.74
CA ALA A 111 -22.66 29.89 8.59
C ALA A 111 -24.15 29.91 8.96
N ARG A 112 -24.60 29.02 9.86
CA ARG A 112 -25.98 29.00 10.36
C ARG A 112 -26.32 30.23 11.18
N GLU A 113 -25.41 30.66 12.06
CA GLU A 113 -25.57 31.89 12.84
C GLU A 113 -25.62 33.12 11.93
N ALA A 114 -24.73 33.22 10.94
CA ALA A 114 -24.71 34.32 9.99
C ALA A 114 -26.04 34.42 9.21
N ARG A 115 -26.59 33.29 8.76
CA ARG A 115 -27.92 33.23 8.11
C ARG A 115 -29.03 33.74 9.03
N TYR A 116 -29.06 33.27 10.27
CA TYR A 116 -30.05 33.71 11.25
C TYR A 116 -29.96 35.22 11.54
N GLN A 117 -28.75 35.77 11.65
CA GLN A 117 -28.57 37.21 11.86
C GLN A 117 -28.99 38.04 10.64
N ALA A 118 -28.73 37.56 9.42
CA ALA A 118 -29.17 38.23 8.20
C ALA A 118 -30.71 38.26 8.12
N GLU A 119 -31.36 37.11 8.34
CA GLU A 119 -32.83 37.03 8.40
C GLU A 119 -33.42 37.95 9.47
N LYS A 120 -32.77 38.04 10.64
CA LYS A 120 -33.19 38.94 11.72
C LYS A 120 -32.96 40.42 11.39
N ALA A 121 -31.93 40.77 10.63
CA ALA A 121 -31.64 42.14 10.25
C ALA A 121 -32.59 42.68 9.16
N GLU A 122 -33.24 41.78 8.41
CA GLU A 122 -34.23 42.09 7.37
C GLU A 122 -35.68 42.14 7.88
N ALA A 123 -35.92 41.76 9.15
CA ALA A 123 -37.24 41.75 9.81
C ALA A 123 -37.44 42.94 10.76
#